data_AF-A0A3A0E3A5-F1
#
_entry.id   AF-A0A3A0E3A5-F1
#
_cell.length_a   1.000
_cell.length_b   1.000
_cell.length_c   1.000
_cell.angle_alpha   90.00
_cell.angle_beta   90.00
_cell.angle_gamma   90.00
#
_symmetry.space_group_name_H-M   'P 1'
#
loop_
_entity.id
_entity.type
_entity.pdbx_description
1 polymer ?
#
loop_
_entity_poly.entity_id
_entity_poly.type
_entity_poly.pdbx_seq_one_letter_code
_entity_poly.pdbx_strand_id
1 'polypeptide(L)'
;MRREAVPSQHVSTSLVLEPHQIILRPLVTEKGIHRSGRHNQYAFEINRLATKTDVRRAVEELFNVKVTHVATQNRKGKTRRTRFRAGRTKDWKKAVVTLDGESRINFF
;
A
#
# COMPACT_ATOMS: atom_id res chain seq x y z
N MET A 1 -47.97 -3.12 -22.99
CA MET A 1 -46.73 -3.84 -22.65
C MET A 1 -45.63 -2.83 -22.38
N ARG A 2 -45.29 -2.58 -21.10
CA ARG A 2 -44.21 -1.66 -20.71
C ARG A 2 -42.89 -2.45 -20.76
N ARG A 3 -41.95 -2.05 -21.62
CA ARG A 3 -40.59 -2.60 -21.63
C ARG A 3 -39.83 -1.94 -20.48
N GLU A 4 -39.54 -2.70 -19.43
CA GLU A 4 -38.61 -2.28 -18.39
C GLU A 4 -37.21 -2.18 -19.00
N ALA A 5 -36.58 -1.02 -18.83
CA ALA A 5 -35.21 -0.80 -19.25
C ALA A 5 -34.28 -1.63 -18.34
N VAL A 6 -33.56 -2.58 -18.94
CA VAL A 6 -32.53 -3.35 -18.24
C VAL A 6 -31.37 -2.41 -17.92
N PRO A 7 -30.95 -2.27 -16.65
CA PRO A 7 -29.81 -1.41 -16.32
C PRO A 7 -28.53 -1.99 -16.93
N SER A 8 -27.91 -1.23 -17.84
CA SER A 8 -26.60 -1.52 -18.42
C SER A 8 -25.55 -1.54 -17.31
N GLN A 9 -25.11 -2.73 -16.91
CA GLN A 9 -24.00 -2.90 -15.98
C GLN A 9 -22.69 -2.71 -16.75
N HIS A 10 -22.11 -1.53 -16.67
CA HIS A 10 -20.69 -1.36 -16.96
C HIS A 10 -19.89 -2.01 -15.82
N VAL A 11 -19.60 -3.30 -15.96
CA VAL A 11 -18.67 -4.00 -15.07
C VAL A 11 -17.28 -3.42 -15.34
N SER A 12 -16.85 -2.47 -14.49
CA SER A 12 -15.45 -2.05 -14.50
C SER A 12 -14.61 -3.27 -14.10
N THR A 13 -13.95 -3.91 -15.06
CA THR A 13 -12.97 -4.97 -14.83
C THR A 13 -11.75 -4.36 -14.11
N SER A 14 -11.91 -4.11 -12.82
CA SER A 14 -10.85 -3.67 -11.92
C SER A 14 -10.38 -4.91 -11.18
N LEU A 15 -9.09 -5.22 -11.25
CA LEU A 15 -8.47 -6.25 -10.41
C LEU A 15 -8.69 -5.88 -8.94
N VAL A 16 -9.58 -6.61 -8.26
CA VAL A 16 -9.79 -6.47 -6.81
C VAL A 16 -8.73 -7.29 -6.12
N LEU A 17 -7.88 -6.62 -5.35
CA LEU A 17 -6.86 -7.26 -4.51
C LEU A 17 -7.37 -7.31 -3.08
N GLU A 18 -7.14 -8.43 -2.42
CA GLU A 18 -7.46 -8.58 -1.01
C GLU A 18 -6.51 -7.73 -0.14
N PRO A 19 -6.92 -7.29 1.07
CA PRO A 19 -6.09 -6.47 1.96
C PRO A 19 -4.67 -7.02 2.19
N HIS A 20 -4.56 -8.33 2.41
CA HIS A 20 -3.29 -9.05 2.61
C HIS A 20 -2.43 -9.14 1.35
N GLN A 21 -3.02 -8.98 0.15
CA GLN A 21 -2.29 -8.90 -1.12
C GLN A 21 -1.81 -7.48 -1.41
N ILE A 22 -2.45 -6.47 -0.81
CA ILE A 22 -2.10 -5.05 -0.96
C ILE A 22 -0.90 -4.70 -0.08
N ILE A 23 -0.95 -5.03 1.23
CA ILE A 23 0.12 -4.75 2.18
C ILE A 23 1.04 -5.96 2.29
N LEU A 24 2.26 -5.84 1.75
CA LEU A 24 3.19 -6.98 1.70
C LEU A 24 4.01 -7.11 2.97
N ARG A 25 4.53 -5.99 3.51
CA ARG A 25 5.34 -5.97 4.74
C ARG A 25 5.56 -4.57 5.29
N PRO A 26 5.76 -4.40 6.61
CA PRO A 26 6.26 -3.15 7.19
C PRO A 26 7.73 -2.90 6.80
N LEU A 27 8.12 -1.63 6.70
CA LEU A 27 9.48 -1.22 6.38
C LEU A 27 10.20 -0.70 7.62
N VAL A 28 11.12 -1.52 8.12
CA VAL A 28 12.01 -1.15 9.24
C VAL A 28 13.19 -0.35 8.70
N THR A 29 13.24 0.94 9.05
CA THR A 29 14.36 1.83 8.71
C THR A 29 14.48 2.88 9.82
N GLU A 30 15.67 3.40 10.11
CA GLU A 30 15.86 4.47 11.09
C GLU A 30 14.93 5.68 10.83
N LYS A 31 14.84 6.10 9.56
CA LYS A 31 13.91 7.16 9.12
C LYS A 31 12.44 6.78 9.28
N GLY A 32 12.12 5.49 9.28
CA GLY A 32 10.78 4.97 9.56
C GLY A 32 10.45 5.13 11.05
N ILE A 33 11.36 4.69 11.91
CA ILE A 33 11.23 4.78 13.38
C ILE A 33 11.11 6.24 13.84
N HIS A 34 11.93 7.14 13.29
CA HIS A 34 11.85 8.57 13.59
C HIS A 34 10.47 9.18 13.23
N ARG A 35 9.90 8.74 12.10
CA ARG A 35 8.60 9.22 11.64
C ARG A 35 7.41 8.64 12.40
N SER A 36 7.47 7.38 12.81
CA SER A 36 6.41 6.80 13.64
C SER A 36 6.36 7.52 15.00
N GLY A 37 7.51 7.83 15.60
CA GLY A 37 7.58 8.54 16.87
C GLY A 37 7.08 9.99 16.83
N ARG A 38 7.39 10.76 15.77
CA ARG A 38 7.05 12.21 15.71
C ARG A 38 5.75 12.54 14.98
N HIS A 39 5.38 11.73 14.00
CA HIS A 39 4.31 12.07 13.05
C HIS A 39 3.24 10.99 12.91
N ASN A 40 3.31 9.93 13.72
CA ASN A 40 2.44 8.75 13.62
C ASN A 40 2.34 8.20 12.19
N GLN A 41 3.48 8.15 11.50
CA GLN A 41 3.60 7.73 10.12
C GLN A 41 4.31 6.38 10.01
N TYR A 42 3.66 5.45 9.33
CA TYR A 42 4.14 4.09 9.12
C TYR A 42 4.41 3.81 7.65
N ALA A 43 5.44 3.02 7.38
CA ALA A 43 5.90 2.77 6.03
C ALA A 43 5.73 1.28 5.68
N PHE A 44 5.15 1.01 4.50
CA PHE A 44 4.90 -0.34 4.02
C PHE A 44 5.47 -0.54 2.60
N GLU A 45 5.93 -1.74 2.31
CA GLU A 45 6.01 -2.23 0.93
C GLU A 45 4.63 -2.74 0.55
N ILE A 46 4.12 -2.25 -0.58
CA ILE A 46 2.79 -2.56 -1.08
C ILE A 46 2.85 -3.14 -2.48
N ASN A 47 1.75 -3.79 -2.88
CA ASN A 47 1.58 -4.24 -4.25
C ASN A 47 1.69 -3.06 -5.24
N ARG A 48 2.39 -3.28 -6.35
CA ARG A 48 2.59 -2.25 -7.38
C ARG A 48 1.30 -1.84 -8.07
N LEU A 49 0.29 -2.70 -8.08
CA LEU A 49 -1.02 -2.39 -8.69
C LEU A 49 -1.95 -1.62 -7.74
N ALA A 50 -1.68 -1.62 -6.44
CA ALA A 50 -2.54 -0.99 -5.45
C ALA A 50 -2.59 0.55 -5.59
N THR A 51 -3.80 1.10 -5.47
CA THR A 51 -4.07 2.54 -5.40
C THR A 51 -4.02 3.04 -3.95
N LYS A 52 -4.09 4.37 -3.75
CA LYS A 52 -4.10 4.95 -2.39
C LYS A 52 -5.35 4.55 -1.60
N THR A 53 -6.49 4.41 -2.28
CA THR A 53 -7.76 4.01 -1.67
C THR A 53 -7.68 2.57 -1.16
N ASP A 54 -7.10 1.68 -1.95
CA ASP A 54 -6.93 0.27 -1.58
C ASP A 54 -6.02 0.14 -0.36
N VAL A 55 -4.90 0.87 -0.34
CA VAL A 55 -3.97 0.89 0.80
C VAL A 55 -4.64 1.43 2.06
N ARG A 56 -5.45 2.47 1.94
CA ARG A 56 -6.21 3.02 3.07
C ARG A 56 -7.11 1.95 3.68
N ARG A 57 -7.99 1.36 2.85
CA ARG A 57 -8.93 0.32 3.28
C ARG A 57 -8.20 -0.87 3.88
N ALA A 58 -7.14 -1.35 3.23
CA ALA A 58 -6.39 -2.50 3.68
C ALA A 58 -5.71 -2.27 5.04
N VAL A 59 -5.16 -1.07 5.31
CA VAL A 59 -4.56 -0.76 6.60
C VAL A 59 -5.61 -0.60 7.69
N GLU A 60 -6.72 0.07 7.39
CA GLU A 60 -7.83 0.23 8.33
C GLU A 60 -8.40 -1.14 8.72
N GLU A 61 -8.56 -2.06 7.77
CA GLU A 61 -9.09 -3.41 7.99
C GLU A 61 -8.11 -4.34 8.72
N LEU A 62 -6.84 -4.41 8.27
CA LEU A 62 -5.87 -5.35 8.83
C LEU A 62 -5.42 -4.98 10.25
N PHE A 63 -5.39 -3.69 10.57
CA PHE A 63 -4.86 -3.21 11.85
C PHE A 63 -5.92 -2.57 12.75
N ASN A 64 -7.17 -2.47 12.29
CA ASN A 64 -8.28 -1.84 13.01
C ASN A 64 -7.93 -0.44 13.51
N VAL A 65 -7.32 0.37 12.64
CA VAL A 65 -6.86 1.74 12.91
C VAL A 65 -7.55 2.73 11.98
N LYS A 66 -7.53 4.02 12.33
CA LYS A 66 -8.05 5.07 11.45
C LYS A 66 -6.91 5.77 10.69
N VAL A 67 -7.00 5.78 9.37
CA VAL A 67 -6.00 6.41 8.50
C VAL A 67 -6.42 7.84 8.17
N THR A 68 -5.51 8.81 8.32
CA THR A 68 -5.76 10.21 7.95
C THR A 68 -5.27 10.51 6.54
N HIS A 69 -4.08 10.02 6.17
CA HIS A 69 -3.45 10.31 4.88
C HIS A 69 -2.60 9.15 4.36
N VAL A 70 -2.53 9.01 3.03
CA VAL A 70 -1.70 8.01 2.35
C VAL A 70 -0.87 8.67 1.24
N ALA A 71 0.45 8.51 1.34
CA ALA A 71 1.41 8.92 0.33
C ALA A 71 2.13 7.70 -0.26
N THR A 72 2.06 7.54 -1.58
CA THR A 72 2.68 6.40 -2.29
C THR A 72 3.88 6.85 -3.12
N GLN A 73 4.90 6.01 -3.22
CA GLN A 73 6.12 6.29 -3.99
C GLN A 73 6.58 5.02 -4.72
N ASN A 74 6.82 5.12 -6.02
CA ASN A 74 7.40 4.02 -6.80
C ASN A 74 8.93 4.02 -6.64
N ARG A 75 9.51 2.86 -6.31
CA ARG A 75 10.94 2.67 -6.12
C ARG A 75 11.48 1.78 -7.23
N LYS A 76 12.35 2.36 -8.06
CA LYS A 76 13.08 1.61 -9.08
C LYS A 76 14.11 0.69 -8.41
N GLY A 77 14.13 -0.56 -8.84
CA GLY A 77 15.12 -1.55 -8.46
C GLY A 77 16.51 -1.12 -8.90
N LYS A 78 17.50 -1.40 -8.06
CA LYS A 78 18.89 -1.03 -8.31
C LYS A 78 19.57 -2.08 -9.19
N THR A 79 20.45 -1.63 -10.08
CA THR A 79 21.34 -2.53 -10.80
C THR A 79 22.29 -3.21 -9.81
N ARG A 80 22.47 -4.52 -10.00
CA ARG A 80 23.34 -5.38 -9.20
C ARG A 80 24.11 -6.29 -10.14
N ARG A 81 25.38 -6.53 -9.86
CA ARG A 81 26.20 -7.47 -10.63
C ARG A 81 26.36 -8.75 -9.84
N THR A 82 26.14 -9.88 -10.52
CA THR A 82 26.39 -11.20 -9.97
C THR A 82 27.38 -11.92 -10.88
N ARG A 83 28.60 -12.14 -10.41
CA ARG A 83 29.72 -12.76 -11.13
C ARG A 83 29.94 -12.12 -12.52
N PHE A 84 29.37 -12.74 -13.55
CA PHE A 84 29.53 -12.34 -14.96
C PHE A 84 28.30 -11.63 -15.56
N ARG A 85 27.18 -11.51 -14.85
CA ARG A 85 25.94 -10.89 -15.38
C ARG A 85 25.54 -9.66 -14.58
N ALA A 86 25.10 -8.62 -15.30
CA ALA A 86 24.38 -7.49 -14.72
C ALA A 86 22.89 -7.86 -14.62
N GLY A 87 22.34 -7.78 -13.41
CA GLY A 87 20.92 -7.93 -13.12
C GLY A 87 20.36 -6.68 -12.45
N ARG A 88 19.08 -6.71 -12.11
CA ARG A 88 18.40 -5.62 -11.40
C ARG A 88 17.48 -6.20 -10.34
N THR A 89 17.45 -5.57 -9.16
CA THR A 89 16.46 -5.91 -8.13
C THR A 89 15.05 -5.58 -8.61
N LYS A 90 14.02 -6.22 -8.06
CA LYS A 90 12.63 -5.87 -8.37
C LYS A 90 12.32 -4.40 -8.09
N ASP A 91 11.53 -3.79 -8.97
CA ASP A 91 10.84 -2.54 -8.67
C ASP A 91 9.78 -2.82 -7.59
N TRP A 92 9.54 -1.87 -6.69
CA TRP A 92 8.55 -2.01 -5.64
C TRP A 92 7.86 -0.68 -5.36
N LYS A 93 6.71 -0.72 -4.70
CA LYS A 93 5.96 0.49 -4.34
C LYS A 93 5.96 0.63 -2.82
N LYS A 94 6.25 1.83 -2.35
CA LYS A 94 6.22 2.22 -0.94
C LYS A 94 4.95 2.98 -0.64
N ALA A 95 4.27 2.66 0.45
CA ALA A 95 3.29 3.54 1.06
C ALA A 95 3.85 4.13 2.36
N VAL A 96 3.56 5.41 2.60
CA VAL A 96 3.67 6.04 3.90
C VAL A 96 2.25 6.41 4.31
N VAL A 97 1.81 5.87 5.43
CA VAL A 97 0.45 5.99 5.94
C VAL A 97 0.50 6.77 7.23
N THR A 98 -0.28 7.84 7.32
CA THR A 98 -0.46 8.64 8.51
C THR A 98 -1.73 8.18 9.20
N LEU A 99 -1.62 7.85 10.48
CA LEU A 99 -2.77 7.49 11.30
C LEU A 99 -3.34 8.72 12.01
N ASP A 100 -4.47 8.57 12.67
CA ASP A 100 -4.97 9.56 13.62
C ASP A 100 -4.13 9.59 14.91
N GLY A 101 -4.42 10.50 15.85
CA GLY A 101 -3.62 10.64 17.07
C GLY A 101 -3.78 9.49 18.06
N GLU A 102 -4.86 8.73 17.96
CA GLU A 102 -5.25 7.69 18.91
C GLU A 102 -4.77 6.30 18.50
N SER A 103 -4.75 6.01 17.19
CA SER A 103 -4.32 4.71 16.69
C SER A 103 -2.81 4.58 16.69
N ARG A 104 -2.31 3.41 17.09
CA ARG A 104 -0.89 3.09 17.02
C ARG A 104 -0.70 1.65 16.58
N ILE A 105 0.19 1.43 15.61
CA ILE A 105 0.54 0.07 15.18
C ILE A 105 1.85 -0.33 15.83
N ASN A 106 1.83 -1.47 16.50
CA ASN A 106 3.03 -2.07 17.07
C ASN A 106 3.61 -3.10 16.10
N PHE A 107 4.79 -2.81 15.56
CA PHE A 107 5.51 -3.72 14.67
C PHE A 107 6.77 -4.32 15.31
N PHE A 108 7.26 -3.71 16.41
CA PHE A 108 8.54 -4.00 17.06
C PHE A 108 8.47 -3.72 18.56
#